data_AF-A0A922LRC6-F1
#
_entry.id   AF-A0A922LRC6-F1
#
_cell.length_a   1.000
_cell.length_b   1.000
_cell.length_c   1.000
_cell.angle_alpha   90.00
_cell.angle_beta   90.00
_cell.angle_gamma   90.00
#
_symmetry.space_group_name_H-M   'P 1'
#
loop_
_entity.id
_entity.type
_entity.pdbx_description
1 polymer ?
#
loop_
_entity_poly.entity_id
_entity_poly.type
_entity_poly.pdbx_seq_one_letter_code
_entity_poly.pdbx_strand_id
1 'polypeptide(L)'
;MSVDDSHESTSENQWNATEATSDHLESELSGNSDIECASIASHTAHTMAASATSTFSSAQLAKFRAARMEEMFPDEVETPSNIPASERFVKYCGLPRFQGSVWPAEKNWLPKHYQNIACFRNYHRNRRTMIRYIEQKLADFQSAYKSTGNVFKCIPSGVDVELLLQPVSRDLGESILSHHTFPQPNEARKPSDPRPHPLIVWSLLPHETQMSVCHFTMFRRASAIHAVSDLVVIANAANKITESSSKDNGICALEFGEEASTQVEREDKSIHDALISHRYKIDGKKSGKALYDPKMPIPLEAEPIKSKDLMLIQAGIRRFVAAPIYSTPSNPREKAKFESFFPASESSTVATVYAPVMYSPVNVLQFRIRVTEDEDGELSSPYVGELVATGSLRSVDPSHLIIKRIFLSGHPYKINQRHVVVRYMFHNPADVLHFQPIQLQTKSGAVGHIKEPIGTHGHMKCVFDRPILANDVALMPLYKRVFPKYVYEPVVSKYLDNNDRSNDYVVANSGHSRYVSSDVLQLTKKSISSASQEKMDQDESALFA
;
A
#
# COMPACT_ATOMS: atom_id res chain seq x y z
N MET A 1 64.85 2.11 -2.82
CA MET A 1 64.51 0.67 -2.84
C MET A 1 63.31 0.52 -1.92
N SER A 2 62.12 0.54 -2.52
CA SER A 2 61.05 -0.49 -2.49
C SER A 2 59.98 -0.13 -1.43
N VAL A 3 58.89 0.58 -1.75
CA VAL A 3 57.68 0.24 -2.55
C VAL A 3 56.71 -0.69 -1.79
N ASP A 4 55.42 -0.35 -1.86
CA ASP A 4 54.15 -1.04 -1.48
C ASP A 4 53.57 -0.80 -0.06
N ASP A 5 52.27 -0.59 0.15
CA ASP A 5 51.14 -0.19 -0.71
C ASP A 5 49.93 0.18 0.18
N SER A 6 49.02 0.99 -0.37
CA SER A 6 47.77 1.52 0.21
C SER A 6 46.64 0.49 0.38
N HIS A 7 45.60 0.83 1.17
CA HIS A 7 44.19 0.96 0.71
C HIS A 7 43.23 1.14 1.90
N GLU A 8 42.79 2.38 2.11
CA GLU A 8 41.67 2.74 2.99
C GLU A 8 40.49 3.09 2.07
N SER A 9 39.47 2.23 2.02
CA SER A 9 38.29 2.41 1.16
C SER A 9 37.12 2.97 1.97
N THR A 10 36.96 4.30 1.95
CA THR A 10 35.70 4.98 2.29
C THR A 10 34.84 5.07 1.04
N SER A 11 33.97 4.09 0.81
CA SER A 11 32.83 4.22 -0.11
C SER A 11 31.57 4.40 0.72
N GLU A 12 31.02 5.62 0.70
CA GLU A 12 29.77 5.98 1.35
C GLU A 12 28.60 5.20 0.75
N ASN A 13 27.96 4.38 1.57
CA ASN A 13 26.72 3.66 1.24
C ASN A 13 25.54 4.64 1.21
N GLN A 14 25.37 5.35 0.09
CA GLN A 14 24.24 6.27 -0.15
C GLN A 14 22.88 5.56 -0.31
N TRP A 15 22.88 4.21 -0.35
CA TRP A 15 21.71 3.38 -0.60
C TRP A 15 20.95 2.97 0.67
N ASN A 16 21.56 3.13 1.85
CA ASN A 16 20.92 2.81 3.14
C ASN A 16 20.12 3.97 3.74
N ALA A 17 20.20 5.17 3.15
CA ALA A 17 19.48 6.34 3.63
C ALA A 17 17.97 6.16 3.51
N THR A 18 17.44 5.45 2.52
CA THR A 18 15.99 5.34 2.29
C THR A 18 15.27 4.38 3.24
N GLU A 19 15.91 3.29 3.69
CA GLU A 19 15.31 2.40 4.70
C GLU A 19 15.50 2.95 6.12
N ALA A 20 16.68 3.49 6.43
CA ALA A 20 16.96 4.13 7.71
C ALA A 20 16.10 5.37 7.93
N THR A 21 15.86 6.18 6.89
CA THR A 21 14.88 7.27 6.95
C THR A 21 13.47 6.75 7.11
N SER A 22 13.09 5.64 6.47
CA SER A 22 11.72 5.10 6.63
C SER A 22 11.41 4.63 8.05
N ASP A 23 12.37 4.01 8.75
CA ASP A 23 12.21 3.55 10.14
C ASP A 23 12.39 4.69 11.15
N HIS A 24 13.22 5.70 10.86
CA HIS A 24 13.35 6.91 11.69
C HIS A 24 12.11 7.82 11.56
N LEU A 25 11.48 7.86 10.38
CA LEU A 25 10.17 8.49 10.14
C LEU A 25 9.01 7.68 10.75
N GLU A 26 9.13 6.35 10.96
CA GLU A 26 8.14 5.56 11.72
C GLU A 26 8.06 6.00 13.20
N SER A 27 9.11 6.62 13.75
CA SER A 27 9.14 7.15 15.13
C SER A 27 8.51 8.53 15.23
N GLU A 28 8.78 9.42 14.29
CA GLU A 28 8.29 10.82 14.31
C GLU A 28 6.81 10.96 13.94
N LEU A 29 6.24 9.99 13.20
CA LEU A 29 4.83 10.00 12.80
C LEU A 29 3.86 9.37 13.84
N SER A 30 4.35 9.12 15.05
CA SER A 30 3.48 8.81 16.21
C SER A 30 2.93 10.06 16.91
N GLY A 31 3.42 11.24 16.50
CA GLY A 31 2.88 12.54 16.90
C GLY A 31 1.65 12.93 16.06
N ASN A 32 0.60 13.37 16.73
CA ASN A 32 -0.57 14.02 16.14
C ASN A 32 -0.14 15.10 15.12
N SER A 33 -0.43 14.88 13.83
CA SER A 33 -0.71 15.98 12.90
C SER A 33 -1.50 15.44 11.72
N ASP A 34 -2.63 16.07 11.47
CA ASP A 34 -3.41 15.92 10.26
C ASP A 34 -2.47 16.01 9.04
N ILE A 35 -2.51 15.00 8.19
CA ILE A 35 -1.66 14.95 6.99
C ILE A 35 -2.20 16.03 6.03
N GLU A 36 -1.57 17.20 6.01
CA GLU A 36 -1.91 18.28 5.08
C GLU A 36 -1.78 17.83 3.63
N CYS A 37 -2.50 18.48 2.71
CA CYS A 37 -2.40 18.23 1.27
C CYS A 37 -0.95 18.35 0.77
N ALA A 38 -0.14 19.21 1.39
CA ALA A 38 1.29 19.33 1.16
C ALA A 38 2.10 18.13 1.67
N SER A 39 1.64 17.44 2.73
CA SER A 39 2.26 16.21 3.25
C SER A 39 1.86 14.98 2.43
N ILE A 40 0.63 14.93 1.89
CA ILE A 40 0.24 13.92 0.89
C ILE A 40 1.00 14.16 -0.41
N ALA A 41 1.04 15.41 -0.90
CA ALA A 41 1.80 15.79 -2.07
C ALA A 41 3.29 15.48 -1.88
N SER A 42 3.92 15.82 -0.74
CA SER A 42 5.32 15.48 -0.47
C SER A 42 5.56 13.98 -0.28
N HIS A 43 4.66 13.24 0.37
CA HIS A 43 4.77 11.78 0.45
C HIS A 43 4.61 11.13 -0.93
N THR A 44 3.75 11.70 -1.79
CA THR A 44 3.57 11.26 -3.18
C THR A 44 4.75 11.71 -4.06
N ALA A 45 5.34 12.89 -3.82
CA ALA A 45 6.53 13.45 -4.46
C ALA A 45 7.76 12.60 -4.21
N HIS A 46 8.04 12.31 -2.94
CA HIS A 46 9.16 11.48 -2.52
C HIS A 46 9.01 10.03 -3.00
N THR A 47 7.79 9.60 -3.36
CA THR A 47 7.51 8.24 -3.85
C THR A 47 7.35 8.17 -5.37
N MET A 48 7.03 9.27 -6.06
CA MET A 48 6.73 9.31 -7.49
C MET A 48 6.93 10.70 -8.09
N ALA A 49 7.88 10.78 -9.01
CA ALA A 49 8.03 11.88 -9.96
C ALA A 49 7.93 11.33 -11.39
N ALA A 50 7.06 11.97 -12.17
CA ALA A 50 6.85 11.97 -13.63
C ALA A 50 6.66 10.64 -14.39
N SER A 51 5.49 10.50 -15.04
CA SER A 51 5.24 9.50 -16.08
C SER A 51 4.64 10.08 -17.37
N ALA A 52 4.91 11.36 -17.64
CA ALA A 52 4.54 12.02 -18.89
C ALA A 52 5.73 12.17 -19.85
N THR A 53 6.96 12.17 -19.32
CA THR A 53 8.21 12.21 -20.08
C THR A 53 8.68 10.79 -20.40
N SER A 54 9.32 10.57 -21.55
CA SER A 54 9.83 9.25 -21.97
C SER A 54 10.98 8.71 -21.10
N THR A 55 11.42 9.47 -20.10
CA THR A 55 12.53 9.23 -19.20
C THR A 55 12.01 8.90 -17.80
N PHE A 56 12.55 7.86 -17.15
CA PHE A 56 12.12 7.48 -15.79
C PHE A 56 12.76 8.39 -14.75
N SER A 57 12.00 8.83 -13.76
CA SER A 57 12.60 9.54 -12.62
C SER A 57 13.51 8.62 -11.80
N SER A 58 14.54 9.18 -11.16
CA SER A 58 15.45 8.47 -10.26
C SER A 58 14.71 7.71 -9.14
N ALA A 59 13.62 8.27 -8.61
CA ALA A 59 12.77 7.63 -7.60
C ALA A 59 12.04 6.40 -8.17
N GLN A 60 11.57 6.46 -9.42
CA GLN A 60 10.94 5.32 -10.08
C GLN A 60 11.97 4.22 -10.33
N LEU A 61 13.16 4.55 -10.83
CA LEU A 61 14.26 3.61 -11.03
C LEU A 61 14.67 2.92 -9.73
N ALA A 62 14.76 3.67 -8.61
CA ALA A 62 15.02 3.11 -7.29
C ALA A 62 13.92 2.12 -6.86
N LYS A 63 12.65 2.44 -7.14
CA LYS A 63 11.51 1.55 -6.86
C LYS A 63 11.58 0.26 -7.69
N PHE A 64 11.98 0.35 -8.96
CA PHE A 64 12.21 -0.83 -9.81
C PHE A 64 13.35 -1.70 -9.28
N ARG A 65 14.48 -1.10 -8.91
CA ARG A 65 15.61 -1.81 -8.29
C ARG A 65 15.19 -2.51 -7.01
N ALA A 66 14.46 -1.84 -6.12
CA ALA A 66 13.96 -2.40 -4.88
C ALA A 66 12.99 -3.58 -5.11
N ALA A 67 12.05 -3.46 -6.05
CA ALA A 67 11.13 -4.55 -6.39
C ALA A 67 11.87 -5.77 -6.96
N ARG A 68 12.92 -5.53 -7.75
CA ARG A 68 13.80 -6.58 -8.30
C ARG A 68 14.59 -7.28 -7.20
N MET A 69 15.15 -6.52 -6.26
CA MET A 69 15.90 -7.09 -5.13
C MET A 69 14.99 -7.96 -4.25
N GLU A 70 13.77 -7.51 -3.97
CA GLU A 70 12.78 -8.31 -3.22
C GLU A 70 12.38 -9.59 -3.99
N GLU A 71 12.29 -9.56 -5.32
CA GLU A 71 12.01 -10.75 -6.13
C GLU A 71 13.17 -11.77 -6.08
N MET A 72 14.42 -11.30 -6.17
CA MET A 72 15.61 -12.16 -6.15
C MET A 72 15.92 -12.69 -4.74
N PHE A 73 15.76 -11.84 -3.73
CA PHE A 73 16.15 -12.06 -2.34
C PHE A 73 14.97 -11.71 -1.42
N PRO A 74 13.95 -12.58 -1.34
CA PRO A 74 12.71 -12.27 -0.64
C PRO A 74 12.93 -12.10 0.86
N ASP A 75 12.46 -10.98 1.40
CA ASP A 75 12.58 -10.58 2.80
C ASP A 75 14.04 -10.50 3.34
N GLU A 76 15.08 -10.58 2.51
CA GLU A 76 16.48 -10.52 2.97
C GLU A 76 16.87 -9.07 3.32
N VAL A 77 17.43 -8.87 4.51
CA VAL A 77 17.84 -7.55 5.01
C VAL A 77 19.25 -7.66 5.60
N GLU A 78 20.13 -6.78 5.14
CA GLU A 78 21.50 -6.69 5.66
C GLU A 78 21.52 -6.02 7.04
N THR A 79 22.38 -6.47 7.94
CA THR A 79 22.56 -5.82 9.25
C THR A 79 23.46 -4.59 9.12
N PRO A 80 23.12 -3.45 9.74
CA PRO A 80 23.96 -2.27 9.66
C PRO A 80 25.25 -2.51 10.45
N SER A 81 26.35 -1.91 10.01
CA SER A 81 27.60 -1.89 10.78
C SER A 81 27.61 -0.81 11.86
N ASN A 82 26.83 0.27 11.67
CA ASN A 82 26.82 1.46 12.53
C ASN A 82 25.88 1.35 13.75
N ILE A 83 24.85 0.50 13.69
CA ILE A 83 23.84 0.37 14.75
C ILE A 83 23.79 -1.11 15.20
N PRO A 84 23.81 -1.40 16.51
CA PRO A 84 23.63 -2.76 17.03
C PRO A 84 22.36 -3.40 16.50
N ALA A 85 22.45 -4.66 16.07
CA ALA A 85 21.30 -5.37 15.51
C ALA A 85 20.19 -5.56 16.57
N SER A 86 20.53 -5.69 17.85
CA SER A 86 19.55 -5.77 18.93
C SER A 86 18.68 -4.51 19.04
N GLU A 87 19.25 -3.34 18.74
CA GLU A 87 18.53 -2.07 18.77
C GLU A 87 17.67 -1.90 17.52
N ARG A 88 18.26 -2.09 16.32
CA ARG A 88 17.52 -1.98 15.05
C ARG A 88 16.32 -2.93 15.00
N PHE A 89 16.50 -4.16 15.46
CA PHE A 89 15.47 -5.20 15.39
C PHE A 89 14.76 -5.46 16.72
N VAL A 90 14.76 -4.50 17.66
CA VAL A 90 14.11 -4.64 18.98
C VAL A 90 12.62 -5.03 18.89
N LYS A 91 11.91 -4.53 17.87
CA LYS A 91 10.47 -4.81 17.64
C LYS A 91 10.22 -6.21 17.08
N TYR A 92 11.26 -6.91 16.63
CA TYR A 92 11.14 -8.21 16.00
C TYR A 92 11.21 -9.36 17.02
N CYS A 93 10.72 -10.53 16.64
CA CYS A 93 10.84 -11.76 17.40
C CYS A 93 11.19 -12.95 16.51
N GLY A 94 11.84 -13.95 17.11
CA GLY A 94 11.97 -15.27 16.50
C GLY A 94 10.69 -16.08 16.71
N LEU A 95 10.25 -16.79 15.67
CA LEU A 95 9.23 -17.83 15.76
C LEU A 95 9.83 -19.15 15.28
N PRO A 96 9.57 -20.29 15.95
CA PRO A 96 10.07 -21.59 15.51
C PRO A 96 9.58 -21.96 14.10
N ARG A 97 8.32 -21.64 13.80
CA ARG A 97 7.69 -21.81 12.49
C ARG A 97 6.77 -20.63 12.24
N PHE A 98 6.68 -20.17 10.99
CA PHE A 98 5.75 -19.09 10.66
C PHE A 98 4.31 -19.54 10.87
N GLN A 99 3.89 -20.64 10.24
CA GLN A 99 2.58 -21.24 10.50
C GLN A 99 2.61 -22.20 11.70
N GLY A 100 1.51 -22.28 12.43
CA GLY A 100 1.32 -23.17 13.59
C GLY A 100 1.86 -22.65 14.92
N SER A 101 2.79 -21.69 14.94
CA SER A 101 3.17 -21.01 16.19
C SER A 101 2.10 -20.00 16.64
N VAL A 102 2.00 -19.73 17.93
CA VAL A 102 1.15 -18.64 18.44
C VAL A 102 1.93 -17.34 18.43
N TRP A 103 1.31 -16.24 18.02
CA TRP A 103 1.94 -14.92 18.11
C TRP A 103 2.05 -14.47 19.58
N PRO A 104 3.23 -14.06 20.08
CA PRO A 104 3.39 -13.66 21.47
C PRO A 104 2.50 -12.48 21.87
N ALA A 105 1.74 -12.62 22.96
CA ALA A 105 0.81 -11.59 23.43
C ALA A 105 1.54 -10.29 23.86
N GLU A 106 2.71 -10.43 24.49
CA GLU A 106 3.55 -9.32 24.97
C GLU A 106 3.99 -8.38 23.85
N LYS A 107 4.05 -8.86 22.61
CA LYS A 107 4.47 -8.08 21.43
C LYS A 107 3.28 -7.47 20.66
N ASN A 108 2.07 -7.49 21.22
CA ASN A 108 0.88 -6.86 20.66
C ASN A 108 0.69 -5.42 21.15
N TRP A 109 1.68 -4.55 20.93
CA TRP A 109 1.44 -3.11 21.09
C TRP A 109 0.44 -2.69 20.00
N LEU A 110 -0.77 -2.31 20.41
CA LEU A 110 -1.81 -1.85 19.49
C LEU A 110 -1.63 -0.34 19.26
N PRO A 111 -1.73 0.13 18.00
CA PRO A 111 -1.74 1.56 17.71
C PRO A 111 -2.90 2.27 18.42
N LYS A 112 -2.74 3.55 18.77
CA LYS A 112 -3.78 4.34 19.45
C LYS A 112 -5.13 4.31 18.72
N HIS A 113 -5.12 4.39 17.39
CA HIS A 113 -6.33 4.35 16.56
C HIS A 113 -7.11 3.04 16.67
N TYR A 114 -6.47 1.91 17.03
CA TYR A 114 -7.17 0.62 17.23
C TYR A 114 -8.14 0.63 18.40
N GLN A 115 -8.08 1.63 19.29
CA GLN A 115 -9.05 1.78 20.39
C GLN A 115 -10.42 2.25 19.90
N ASN A 116 -10.46 3.01 18.79
CA ASN A 116 -11.64 3.73 18.32
C ASN A 116 -12.31 3.09 17.09
N ILE A 117 -11.91 1.87 16.72
CA ILE A 117 -12.45 1.17 15.55
C ILE A 117 -13.51 0.14 15.96
N ALA A 118 -14.51 -0.05 15.09
CA ALA A 118 -15.50 -1.11 15.23
C ALA A 118 -14.81 -2.47 15.11
N CYS A 119 -15.08 -3.34 16.08
CA CYS A 119 -14.59 -4.71 16.10
C CYS A 119 -15.78 -5.66 16.18
N PHE A 120 -15.95 -6.50 15.15
CA PHE A 120 -16.94 -7.55 15.18
C PHE A 120 -16.32 -8.83 15.74
N ARG A 121 -16.97 -9.44 16.74
CA ARG A 121 -16.58 -10.77 17.22
C ARG A 121 -16.60 -11.82 16.10
N ASN A 122 -17.57 -11.71 15.19
CA ASN A 122 -17.63 -12.51 13.98
C ASN A 122 -18.33 -11.71 12.86
N TYR A 123 -17.53 -11.18 11.94
CA TYR A 123 -18.02 -10.41 10.80
C TYR A 123 -19.01 -11.21 9.92
N HIS A 124 -18.73 -12.47 9.62
CA HIS A 124 -19.60 -13.28 8.75
C HIS A 124 -20.96 -13.58 9.40
N ARG A 125 -21.00 -13.76 10.73
CA ARG A 125 -22.26 -13.89 11.47
C ARG A 125 -23.03 -12.57 11.44
N ASN A 126 -22.37 -11.45 11.74
CA ASN A 126 -23.01 -10.14 11.71
C ASN A 126 -23.59 -9.82 10.33
N ARG A 127 -22.83 -10.06 9.26
CA ARG A 127 -23.28 -9.88 7.87
C ARG A 127 -24.55 -10.67 7.56
N ARG A 128 -24.60 -11.95 7.95
CA ARG A 128 -25.80 -12.78 7.73
C ARG A 128 -27.00 -12.28 8.53
N THR A 129 -26.78 -11.83 9.77
CA THR A 129 -27.83 -11.20 10.58
C THR A 129 -28.34 -9.93 9.92
N MET A 130 -27.44 -9.09 9.39
CA MET A 130 -27.82 -7.84 8.72
C MET A 130 -28.68 -8.09 7.47
N ILE A 131 -28.29 -9.06 6.65
CA ILE A 131 -29.07 -9.45 5.46
C ILE A 131 -30.47 -9.91 5.87
N ARG A 132 -30.58 -10.80 6.87
CA ARG A 132 -31.87 -11.26 7.39
C ARG A 132 -32.72 -10.14 7.96
N TYR A 133 -32.09 -9.20 8.66
CA TYR A 133 -32.76 -8.01 9.20
C TYR A 133 -33.38 -7.17 8.08
N ILE A 134 -32.65 -6.93 6.99
CA ILE A 134 -33.16 -6.18 5.83
C ILE A 134 -34.29 -6.93 5.14
N GLU A 135 -34.13 -8.24 4.91
CA GLU A 135 -35.15 -9.10 4.30
C GLU A 135 -36.45 -9.08 5.11
N GLN A 136 -36.34 -9.18 6.43
CA GLN A 136 -37.48 -9.11 7.34
C GLN A 136 -38.16 -7.73 7.27
N LYS A 137 -37.39 -6.64 7.36
CA LYS A 137 -37.95 -5.27 7.25
C LYS A 137 -38.66 -5.04 5.91
N LEU A 138 -38.15 -5.63 4.83
CA LEU A 138 -38.76 -5.56 3.51
C LEU A 138 -40.07 -6.37 3.45
N ALA A 139 -40.13 -7.55 4.08
CA ALA A 139 -41.35 -8.35 4.18
C ALA A 139 -42.44 -7.67 5.04
N ASP A 140 -42.04 -7.09 6.17
CA ASP A 140 -42.92 -6.31 7.05
C ASP A 140 -43.49 -5.10 6.30
N PHE A 141 -42.65 -4.41 5.52
CA PHE A 141 -43.06 -3.30 4.68
C PHE A 141 -44.06 -3.72 3.60
N GLN A 142 -43.79 -4.79 2.85
CA GLN A 142 -44.70 -5.28 1.82
C GLN A 142 -46.05 -5.69 2.39
N SER A 143 -46.08 -6.26 3.60
CA SER A 143 -47.31 -6.63 4.28
C SER A 143 -48.13 -5.41 4.72
N ALA A 144 -47.46 -4.41 5.32
CA ALA A 144 -48.09 -3.16 5.74
C ALA A 144 -48.60 -2.30 4.56
N TYR A 145 -47.84 -2.29 3.45
CA TYR A 145 -48.22 -1.58 2.24
C TYR A 145 -49.53 -2.13 1.65
N LYS A 146 -49.69 -3.46 1.63
CA LYS A 146 -50.92 -4.12 1.16
C LYS A 146 -52.13 -3.88 2.06
N SER A 147 -51.94 -3.74 3.37
CA SER A 147 -53.05 -3.62 4.33
C SER A 147 -53.58 -2.20 4.51
N THR A 148 -52.73 -1.18 4.40
CA THR A 148 -53.05 0.15 4.95
C THR A 148 -53.11 1.27 3.89
N GLY A 149 -52.55 1.06 2.69
CA GLY A 149 -52.68 1.94 1.53
C GLY A 149 -52.16 3.39 1.67
N ASN A 150 -51.90 3.91 2.88
CA ASN A 150 -51.69 5.34 3.07
C ASN A 150 -50.89 5.79 4.32
N VAL A 151 -50.22 4.90 5.05
CA VAL A 151 -49.33 5.30 6.17
C VAL A 151 -47.90 4.84 5.90
N PHE A 152 -47.14 5.66 5.18
CA PHE A 152 -45.78 5.34 4.78
C PHE A 152 -44.80 5.52 5.96
N LYS A 153 -44.46 4.43 6.66
CA LYS A 153 -43.32 4.44 7.59
C LYS A 153 -41.99 4.57 6.82
N CYS A 154 -41.93 4.05 5.60
CA CYS A 154 -40.81 4.06 4.65
C CYS A 154 -41.30 4.25 3.20
N ILE A 155 -40.38 4.61 2.30
CA ILE A 155 -40.63 4.95 0.89
C ILE A 155 -40.40 3.69 0.01
N PRO A 156 -41.36 3.29 -0.85
CA PRO A 156 -41.16 2.18 -1.80
C PRO A 156 -40.24 2.54 -2.97
N SER A 157 -39.66 1.52 -3.62
CA SER A 157 -38.85 1.71 -4.83
C SER A 157 -39.70 2.21 -6.00
N GLY A 158 -39.16 3.16 -6.78
CA GLY A 158 -39.82 3.70 -7.98
C GLY A 158 -40.80 4.84 -7.73
N VAL A 159 -40.81 5.41 -6.52
CA VAL A 159 -41.57 6.61 -6.19
C VAL A 159 -40.65 7.83 -6.21
N ASP A 160 -41.10 8.89 -6.87
CA ASP A 160 -40.42 10.18 -6.86
C ASP A 160 -40.56 10.81 -5.47
N VAL A 161 -39.43 11.19 -4.89
CA VAL A 161 -39.37 11.74 -3.54
C VAL A 161 -38.47 12.96 -3.48
N GLU A 162 -38.92 13.94 -2.71
CA GLU A 162 -38.10 15.09 -2.32
C GLU A 162 -37.39 14.76 -1.01
N LEU A 163 -36.06 14.72 -1.04
CA LEU A 163 -35.23 14.45 0.12
C LEU A 163 -34.70 15.76 0.69
N LEU A 164 -35.09 16.06 1.92
CA LEU A 164 -34.52 17.17 2.69
C LEU A 164 -33.29 16.66 3.43
N LEU A 165 -32.12 17.10 3.02
CA LEU A 165 -30.87 16.84 3.74
C LEU A 165 -30.84 17.66 5.04
N GLN A 166 -30.20 17.13 6.08
CA GLN A 166 -29.89 17.91 7.29
C GLN A 166 -29.05 19.15 6.93
N PRO A 167 -28.97 20.17 7.80
CA PRO A 167 -28.20 21.38 7.53
C PRO A 167 -26.77 21.03 7.09
N VAL A 168 -26.51 21.24 5.80
CA VAL A 168 -25.21 21.04 5.19
C VAL A 168 -24.42 22.35 5.34
N SER A 169 -23.10 22.26 5.48
CA SER A 169 -22.25 23.45 5.42
C SER A 169 -22.48 24.20 4.10
N ARG A 170 -22.42 25.53 4.14
CA ARG A 170 -22.65 26.37 2.96
C ARG A 170 -21.73 25.97 1.80
N ASP A 171 -20.45 25.79 2.10
CA ASP A 171 -19.41 25.44 1.12
C ASP A 171 -19.71 24.11 0.41
N LEU A 172 -20.16 23.09 1.15
CA LEU A 172 -20.52 21.80 0.57
C LEU A 172 -21.81 21.90 -0.24
N GLY A 173 -22.78 22.70 0.21
CA GLY A 173 -23.99 23.00 -0.55
C GLY A 173 -23.69 23.69 -1.88
N GLU A 174 -22.81 24.70 -1.87
CA GLU A 174 -22.37 25.41 -3.08
C GLU A 174 -21.63 24.49 -4.03
N SER A 175 -20.76 23.61 -3.52
CA SER A 175 -20.06 22.60 -4.33
C SER A 175 -21.03 21.58 -4.95
N ILE A 176 -22.02 21.10 -4.20
CA ILE A 176 -23.05 20.21 -4.73
C ILE A 176 -23.83 20.90 -5.85
N LEU A 177 -24.24 22.15 -5.64
CA LEU A 177 -24.96 22.92 -6.65
C LEU A 177 -24.08 23.14 -7.89
N SER A 178 -22.83 23.57 -7.74
CA SER A 178 -21.95 23.84 -8.89
C SER A 178 -21.63 22.60 -9.73
N HIS A 179 -21.48 21.43 -9.10
CA HIS A 179 -21.16 20.19 -9.82
C HIS A 179 -22.37 19.45 -10.40
N HIS A 180 -23.54 19.55 -9.74
CA HIS A 180 -24.71 18.72 -10.05
C HIS A 180 -25.91 19.50 -10.59
N THR A 181 -25.88 20.84 -10.58
CA THR A 181 -26.93 21.67 -11.18
C THR A 181 -26.43 22.41 -12.42
N PHE A 182 -27.38 22.82 -13.26
CA PHE A 182 -27.04 23.55 -14.47
C PHE A 182 -26.60 24.98 -14.14
N PRO A 183 -25.63 25.55 -14.88
CA PRO A 183 -25.06 26.86 -14.59
C PRO A 183 -26.08 28.01 -14.48
N GLN A 184 -27.24 27.93 -15.16
CA GLN A 184 -28.36 28.86 -14.98
C GLN A 184 -29.73 28.20 -15.26
N PRO A 185 -30.78 28.49 -14.47
CA PRO A 185 -32.11 27.90 -14.64
C PRO A 185 -32.94 28.50 -15.81
N ASN A 186 -32.55 29.65 -16.36
CA ASN A 186 -33.39 30.43 -17.30
C ASN A 186 -32.84 30.59 -18.72
N GLU A 187 -31.65 30.08 -19.04
CA GLU A 187 -31.07 30.16 -20.39
C GLU A 187 -31.19 28.82 -21.14
N ALA A 188 -31.55 28.91 -22.42
CA ALA A 188 -31.65 27.74 -23.28
C ALA A 188 -30.26 27.13 -23.54
N ARG A 189 -30.17 25.80 -23.38
CA ARG A 189 -28.97 24.98 -23.55
C ARG A 189 -28.19 25.33 -24.82
N LYS A 190 -26.92 25.72 -24.69
CA LYS A 190 -25.97 25.65 -25.80
C LYS A 190 -25.44 24.21 -25.89
N PRO A 191 -25.31 23.62 -27.10
CA PRO A 191 -24.75 22.27 -27.26
C PRO A 191 -23.32 22.11 -26.72
N SER A 192 -22.62 23.22 -26.50
CA SER A 192 -21.25 23.30 -25.96
C SER A 192 -21.16 23.15 -24.44
N ASP A 193 -22.26 23.28 -23.69
CA ASP A 193 -22.19 23.33 -22.24
C ASP A 193 -22.00 21.92 -21.63
N PRO A 194 -21.09 21.75 -20.66
CA PRO A 194 -20.85 20.46 -20.03
C PRO A 194 -22.09 19.98 -19.28
N ARG A 195 -22.42 18.69 -19.41
CA ARG A 195 -23.52 18.09 -18.65
C ARG A 195 -23.13 18.02 -17.17
N PRO A 196 -24.04 18.36 -16.23
CA PRO A 196 -23.76 18.23 -14.80
C PRO A 196 -23.51 16.76 -14.44
N HIS A 197 -22.69 16.55 -13.42
CA HIS A 197 -22.38 15.21 -12.93
C HIS A 197 -23.61 14.60 -12.24
N PRO A 198 -23.85 13.29 -12.32
CA PRO A 198 -24.96 12.66 -11.62
C PRO A 198 -24.72 12.68 -10.10
N LEU A 199 -25.74 13.07 -9.34
CA LEU A 199 -25.76 12.94 -7.88
C LEU A 199 -26.47 11.63 -7.51
N ILE A 200 -25.79 10.74 -6.79
CA ILE A 200 -26.34 9.46 -6.33
C ILE A 200 -26.40 9.48 -4.80
N VAL A 201 -27.55 9.12 -4.25
CA VAL A 201 -27.78 9.04 -2.79
C VAL A 201 -28.04 7.58 -2.41
N TRP A 202 -27.45 7.14 -1.30
CA TRP A 202 -27.58 5.77 -0.80
C TRP A 202 -27.87 5.75 0.70
N SER A 203 -28.74 4.84 1.15
CA SER A 203 -29.00 4.60 2.57
C SER A 203 -28.01 3.59 3.13
N LEU A 204 -27.24 4.02 4.15
CA LEU A 204 -26.24 3.15 4.76
C LEU A 204 -26.87 2.09 5.67
N LEU A 205 -26.24 0.93 5.74
CA LEU A 205 -26.63 -0.12 6.66
C LEU A 205 -26.15 0.20 8.09
N PRO A 206 -26.78 -0.39 9.13
CA PRO A 206 -26.30 -0.21 10.50
C PRO A 206 -24.81 -0.56 10.62
N HIS A 207 -24.08 0.22 11.41
CA HIS A 207 -22.62 0.15 11.59
C HIS A 207 -21.73 0.51 10.39
N GLU A 208 -22.26 0.74 9.18
CA GLU A 208 -21.44 1.17 8.04
C GLU A 208 -20.84 2.59 8.19
N THR A 209 -21.29 3.34 9.19
CA THR A 209 -20.73 4.64 9.56
C THR A 209 -19.45 4.51 10.38
N GLN A 210 -19.23 3.36 11.00
CA GLN A 210 -18.12 3.15 11.91
C GLN A 210 -16.85 2.78 11.13
N MET A 211 -15.71 3.28 11.57
CA MET A 211 -14.41 2.91 11.00
C MET A 211 -13.97 1.54 11.49
N SER A 212 -13.40 0.72 10.62
CA SER A 212 -12.80 -0.56 10.98
C SER A 212 -11.60 -0.86 10.07
N VAL A 213 -11.04 -2.07 10.20
CA VAL A 213 -9.98 -2.57 9.33
C VAL A 213 -10.62 -3.48 8.30
N CYS A 214 -10.61 -3.06 7.05
CA CYS A 214 -11.18 -3.80 5.93
C CYS A 214 -10.10 -4.58 5.19
N HIS A 215 -10.40 -5.84 4.89
CA HIS A 215 -9.58 -6.73 4.10
C HIS A 215 -10.23 -6.99 2.75
N PHE A 216 -9.51 -6.67 1.69
CA PHE A 216 -9.95 -6.87 0.33
C PHE A 216 -9.09 -7.91 -0.37
N THR A 217 -9.70 -8.86 -1.07
CA THR A 217 -8.97 -9.75 -1.98
C THR A 217 -8.82 -9.06 -3.32
N MET A 218 -7.57 -8.83 -3.73
CA MET A 218 -7.15 -8.08 -4.90
C MET A 218 -6.44 -8.97 -5.90
N PHE A 219 -6.71 -8.74 -7.18
CA PHE A 219 -6.04 -9.34 -8.32
C PHE A 219 -5.43 -8.23 -9.15
N ARG A 220 -4.13 -8.34 -9.44
CA ARG A 220 -3.44 -7.40 -10.34
C ARG A 220 -3.90 -7.64 -11.77
N ARG A 221 -4.06 -6.59 -12.57
CA ARG A 221 -4.44 -6.74 -13.99
C ARG A 221 -3.33 -7.38 -14.81
N ALA A 222 -3.70 -8.25 -15.77
CA ALA A 222 -2.78 -9.12 -16.52
C ALA A 222 -1.76 -8.37 -17.41
N SER A 223 -2.07 -7.17 -17.90
CA SER A 223 -1.13 -6.32 -18.64
C SER A 223 0.10 -5.92 -17.80
N ALA A 224 -0.03 -5.93 -16.47
CA ALA A 224 1.05 -5.70 -15.53
C ALA A 224 2.01 -6.90 -15.37
N ILE A 225 1.67 -8.08 -15.92
CA ILE A 225 2.47 -9.31 -15.79
C ILE A 225 3.52 -9.41 -16.90
N HIS A 226 3.16 -9.08 -18.15
CA HIS A 226 4.12 -9.01 -19.26
C HIS A 226 5.22 -7.96 -19.02
N ALA A 227 4.82 -6.87 -18.40
CA ALA A 227 5.68 -5.85 -17.85
C ALA A 227 6.79 -6.39 -16.93
N VAL A 228 6.56 -7.41 -16.10
CA VAL A 228 7.59 -7.93 -15.16
C VAL A 228 8.85 -8.36 -15.91
N SER A 229 8.68 -9.02 -17.05
CA SER A 229 9.80 -9.42 -17.90
C SER A 229 10.53 -8.22 -18.53
N ASP A 230 9.81 -7.15 -18.86
CA ASP A 230 10.40 -5.89 -19.30
C ASP A 230 11.13 -5.17 -18.14
N LEU A 231 10.57 -5.20 -16.93
CA LEU A 231 11.18 -4.63 -15.71
C LEU A 231 12.49 -5.31 -15.35
N VAL A 232 12.58 -6.63 -15.54
CA VAL A 232 13.83 -7.39 -15.40
C VAL A 232 14.92 -6.80 -16.30
N VAL A 233 14.56 -6.49 -17.55
CA VAL A 233 15.51 -5.97 -18.55
C VAL A 233 15.93 -4.55 -18.19
N ILE A 234 15.00 -3.70 -17.76
CA ILE A 234 15.29 -2.32 -17.32
C ILE A 234 16.22 -2.32 -16.12
N ALA A 235 15.90 -3.10 -15.08
CA ALA A 235 16.72 -3.18 -13.88
C ALA A 235 18.14 -3.69 -14.21
N ASN A 236 18.25 -4.70 -15.07
CA ASN A 236 19.54 -5.23 -15.50
C ASN A 236 20.33 -4.21 -16.35
N ALA A 237 19.66 -3.49 -17.26
CA ALA A 237 20.29 -2.44 -18.07
C ALA A 237 20.77 -1.29 -17.17
N ALA A 238 19.93 -0.84 -16.24
CA ALA A 238 20.26 0.19 -15.26
C ALA A 238 21.41 -0.24 -14.34
N ASN A 239 21.46 -1.50 -13.91
CA ASN A 239 22.58 -2.01 -13.10
C ASN A 239 23.88 -2.07 -13.90
N LYS A 240 23.82 -2.53 -15.15
CA LYS A 240 24.98 -2.57 -16.06
C LYS A 240 25.57 -1.17 -16.29
N ILE A 241 24.71 -0.16 -16.43
CA ILE A 241 25.10 1.25 -16.57
C ILE A 241 25.84 1.73 -15.30
N THR A 242 25.24 1.51 -14.12
CA THR A 242 25.87 1.86 -12.84
C THR A 242 27.23 1.18 -12.68
N GLU A 243 27.33 -0.11 -12.99
CA GLU A 243 28.59 -0.87 -12.96
C GLU A 243 29.63 -0.31 -13.94
N SER A 244 29.24 0.12 -15.15
CA SER A 244 30.17 0.78 -16.07
C SER A 244 30.65 2.13 -15.57
N SER A 245 29.78 2.96 -14.98
CA SER A 245 30.16 4.26 -14.40
C SER A 245 31.16 4.10 -13.25
N SER A 246 31.05 3.01 -12.47
CA SER A 246 31.96 2.72 -11.36
C SER A 246 33.36 2.26 -11.79
N LYS A 247 33.53 1.82 -13.05
CA LYS A 247 34.82 1.39 -13.60
C LYS A 247 35.63 2.53 -14.22
N ASP A 248 34.99 3.66 -14.53
CA ASP A 248 35.62 4.79 -15.21
C ASP A 248 36.17 5.89 -14.28
N ASN A 249 35.98 5.81 -12.96
CA ASN A 249 36.42 6.87 -12.06
C ASN A 249 37.76 6.59 -11.35
N GLY A 250 38.83 6.76 -12.11
CA GLY A 250 39.99 7.50 -11.59
C GLY A 250 39.82 8.96 -12.00
N ILE A 251 39.49 9.83 -11.03
CA ILE A 251 39.13 11.26 -11.15
C ILE A 251 37.61 11.49 -11.24
N CYS A 252 37.01 11.83 -10.10
CA CYS A 252 35.63 12.31 -10.01
C CYS A 252 35.61 13.78 -10.42
N ALA A 253 35.20 14.08 -11.66
CA ALA A 253 34.89 15.45 -12.08
C ALA A 253 33.44 15.76 -11.65
N LEU A 254 33.24 16.88 -10.95
CA LEU A 254 31.92 17.45 -10.73
C LEU A 254 31.42 17.97 -12.10
N GLU A 255 30.61 17.18 -12.78
CA GLU A 255 30.01 17.56 -14.06
C GLU A 255 28.93 18.63 -13.86
N PHE A 256 29.04 19.74 -14.60
CA PHE A 256 28.06 20.82 -14.60
C PHE A 256 27.03 20.60 -15.71
N GLY A 257 25.74 20.70 -15.34
CA GLY A 257 24.60 21.05 -16.21
C GLY A 257 24.40 20.25 -17.50
N GLU A 258 25.11 20.62 -18.56
CA GLU A 258 24.95 20.04 -19.90
C GLU A 258 25.59 18.64 -20.03
N GLU A 259 26.67 18.35 -19.31
CA GLU A 259 27.31 17.02 -19.39
C GLU A 259 26.47 15.96 -18.68
N ALA A 260 25.91 16.30 -17.52
CA ALA A 260 25.00 15.45 -16.76
C ALA A 260 23.69 15.14 -17.52
N SER A 261 23.13 16.10 -18.26
CA SER A 261 21.92 15.86 -19.07
C SER A 261 22.19 14.87 -20.21
N THR A 262 23.34 14.98 -20.88
CA THR A 262 23.71 14.02 -21.94
C THR A 262 23.99 12.62 -21.43
N GLN A 263 24.44 12.48 -20.18
CA GLN A 263 24.64 11.18 -19.55
C GLN A 263 23.30 10.51 -19.27
N VAL A 264 22.39 11.21 -18.59
CA VAL A 264 21.04 10.69 -18.31
C VAL A 264 20.32 10.26 -19.61
N GLU A 265 20.40 11.07 -20.66
CA GLU A 265 19.83 10.70 -21.97
C GLU A 265 20.48 9.45 -22.59
N ARG A 266 21.78 9.23 -22.39
CA ARG A 266 22.49 8.02 -22.85
C ARG A 266 22.05 6.79 -22.08
N GLU A 267 21.87 6.93 -20.76
CA GLU A 267 21.37 5.87 -19.89
C GLU A 267 19.96 5.45 -20.29
N ASP A 268 19.08 6.43 -20.52
CA ASP A 268 17.69 6.21 -20.95
C ASP A 268 17.62 5.54 -22.33
N LYS A 269 18.44 5.98 -23.29
CA LYS A 269 18.54 5.33 -24.62
C LYS A 269 18.99 3.88 -24.50
N SER A 270 19.96 3.58 -23.64
CA SER A 270 20.43 2.20 -23.45
C SER A 270 19.38 1.29 -22.82
N ILE A 271 18.62 1.80 -21.84
CA ILE A 271 17.47 1.09 -21.23
C ILE A 271 16.38 0.84 -22.29
N HIS A 272 16.09 1.85 -23.12
CA HIS A 272 15.11 1.76 -24.21
C HIS A 272 15.49 0.71 -25.25
N ASP A 273 16.75 0.70 -25.71
CA ASP A 273 17.26 -0.26 -26.69
C ASP A 273 17.25 -1.71 -26.15
N ALA A 274 17.55 -1.88 -24.86
CA ALA A 274 17.49 -3.18 -24.20
C ALA A 274 16.05 -3.73 -24.15
N LEU A 275 15.09 -2.87 -23.84
CA LEU A 275 13.65 -3.20 -23.85
C LEU A 275 13.16 -3.61 -25.24
N ILE A 276 13.47 -2.82 -26.26
CA ILE A 276 13.10 -3.11 -27.66
C ILE A 276 13.66 -4.48 -28.06
N SER A 277 14.93 -4.73 -27.78
CA SER A 277 15.60 -6.00 -28.09
C SER A 277 14.95 -7.19 -27.37
N HIS A 278 14.48 -7.01 -26.13
CA HIS A 278 13.79 -8.04 -25.37
C HIS A 278 12.41 -8.37 -25.96
N ARG A 279 11.62 -7.34 -26.28
CA ARG A 279 10.28 -7.51 -26.86
C ARG A 279 10.34 -8.22 -28.21
N TYR A 280 11.28 -7.87 -29.08
CA TYR A 280 11.51 -8.58 -30.35
C TYR A 280 11.86 -10.06 -30.15
N LYS A 281 12.61 -10.42 -29.09
CA LYS A 281 12.92 -11.83 -28.76
C LYS A 281 11.70 -12.62 -28.26
N ILE A 282 10.76 -11.96 -27.58
CA ILE A 282 9.51 -12.59 -27.12
C ILE A 282 8.56 -12.82 -28.29
N ASP A 283 8.36 -11.81 -29.15
CA ASP A 283 7.44 -11.90 -30.29
C ASP A 283 7.92 -12.89 -31.36
N GLY A 284 9.23 -13.02 -31.56
CA GLY A 284 9.81 -14.04 -32.46
C GLY A 284 9.49 -15.49 -32.06
N LYS A 285 9.06 -15.74 -30.82
CA LYS A 285 8.67 -17.07 -30.33
C LYS A 285 7.16 -17.35 -30.41
N LYS A 286 6.31 -16.33 -30.62
CA LYS A 286 4.86 -16.48 -30.73
C LYS A 286 4.43 -16.15 -32.16
N SER A 287 4.28 -17.16 -33.01
CA SER A 287 3.68 -16.97 -34.34
C SER A 287 2.19 -16.61 -34.19
N GLY A 288 1.89 -15.32 -34.21
CA GLY A 288 0.51 -14.83 -34.23
C GLY A 288 0.37 -13.47 -33.57
N LYS A 289 0.38 -12.42 -34.42
CA LYS A 289 0.00 -11.01 -34.14
C LYS A 289 0.53 -10.45 -32.81
N ALA A 290 1.61 -9.67 -32.88
CA ALA A 290 2.00 -8.77 -31.80
C ALA A 290 0.81 -7.88 -31.42
N LEU A 291 0.34 -7.99 -30.18
CA LEU A 291 -0.78 -7.20 -29.65
C LEU A 291 -0.30 -5.80 -29.18
N TYR A 292 1.01 -5.52 -29.21
CA TYR A 292 1.63 -4.29 -28.73
C TYR A 292 2.76 -3.84 -29.66
N ASP A 293 2.86 -2.53 -29.92
CA ASP A 293 3.93 -1.91 -30.72
C ASP A 293 5.23 -1.88 -29.89
N PRO A 294 6.36 -2.44 -30.36
CA PRO A 294 7.64 -2.44 -29.66
C PRO A 294 8.19 -1.03 -29.38
N LYS A 295 7.72 0.01 -30.09
CA LYS A 295 8.08 1.41 -29.85
C LYS A 295 7.31 2.08 -28.71
N MET A 296 6.30 1.42 -28.14
CA MET A 296 5.49 1.99 -27.07
C MET A 296 6.29 2.02 -25.76
N PRO A 297 6.28 3.13 -24.98
CA PRO A 297 6.86 3.14 -23.63
C PRO A 297 6.31 1.99 -22.78
N ILE A 298 7.02 1.58 -21.73
CA ILE A 298 6.53 0.56 -20.79
C ILE A 298 5.07 0.91 -20.45
N PRO A 299 4.12 -0.05 -20.53
CA PRO A 299 2.77 0.21 -20.10
C PRO A 299 2.81 0.77 -18.67
N LEU A 300 2.19 1.92 -18.40
CA LEU A 300 2.17 2.52 -17.05
C LEU A 300 1.70 1.52 -15.97
N GLU A 301 0.85 0.58 -16.38
CA GLU A 301 0.33 -0.56 -15.61
C GLU A 301 1.41 -1.53 -15.08
N ALA A 302 2.61 -1.51 -15.67
CA ALA A 302 3.77 -2.35 -15.35
C ALA A 302 4.38 -2.08 -13.99
N GLU A 303 4.33 -0.83 -13.57
CA GLU A 303 5.19 -0.31 -12.52
C GLU A 303 4.91 -0.98 -11.17
N PRO A 304 5.94 -1.33 -10.37
CA PRO A 304 5.76 -2.03 -9.10
C PRO A 304 4.96 -1.16 -8.13
N ILE A 305 4.01 -1.79 -7.46
CA ILE A 305 3.20 -1.16 -6.42
C ILE A 305 3.82 -1.54 -5.10
N LYS A 306 4.27 -0.57 -4.31
CA LYS A 306 4.84 -0.83 -3.00
C LYS A 306 3.71 -0.81 -1.96
N SER A 307 3.82 -1.65 -0.94
CA SER A 307 2.95 -1.59 0.23
C SER A 307 3.09 -0.24 0.93
N LYS A 308 1.99 0.29 1.46
CA LYS A 308 1.87 1.62 2.08
C LYS A 308 1.93 2.80 1.09
N ASP A 309 1.98 2.57 -0.22
CA ASP A 309 1.80 3.63 -1.21
C ASP A 309 0.35 4.15 -1.18
N LEU A 310 0.16 5.44 -1.44
CA LEU A 310 -1.18 6.03 -1.51
C LEU A 310 -1.86 5.62 -2.80
N MET A 311 -3.08 5.09 -2.66
CA MET A 311 -3.85 4.53 -3.76
C MET A 311 -5.31 4.95 -3.60
N LEU A 312 -5.97 5.22 -4.73
CA LEU A 312 -7.40 5.47 -4.74
C LEU A 312 -8.14 4.13 -4.77
N ILE A 313 -8.97 3.88 -3.76
CA ILE A 313 -9.78 2.67 -3.66
C ILE A 313 -11.25 3.05 -3.85
N GLN A 314 -11.87 2.44 -4.86
CA GLN A 314 -13.33 2.47 -5.01
C GLN A 314 -13.88 1.13 -4.52
N ALA A 315 -14.55 1.13 -3.37
CA ALA A 315 -15.24 -0.02 -2.81
C ALA A 315 -16.77 0.17 -2.91
N GLY A 316 -17.38 -0.49 -3.90
CA GLY A 316 -18.80 -0.32 -4.21
C GLY A 316 -19.13 1.14 -4.57
N ILE A 317 -19.91 1.79 -3.70
CA ILE A 317 -20.30 3.21 -3.82
C ILE A 317 -19.29 4.18 -3.21
N ARG A 318 -18.35 3.69 -2.38
CA ARG A 318 -17.41 4.55 -1.65
C ARG A 318 -16.12 4.70 -2.46
N ARG A 319 -15.63 5.93 -2.58
CA ARG A 319 -14.30 6.23 -3.13
C ARG A 319 -13.50 6.92 -2.05
N PHE A 320 -12.27 6.48 -1.82
CA PHE A 320 -11.39 7.08 -0.82
C PHE A 320 -9.94 6.81 -1.14
N VAL A 321 -9.06 7.72 -0.74
CA VAL A 321 -7.61 7.52 -0.78
C VAL A 321 -7.16 6.85 0.51
N ALA A 322 -6.38 5.79 0.38
CA ALA A 322 -5.81 5.07 1.50
C ALA A 322 -4.45 4.46 1.14
N ALA A 323 -3.68 4.09 2.16
CA ALA A 323 -2.40 3.41 2.02
C ALA A 323 -2.55 1.90 2.31
N PRO A 324 -2.87 1.05 1.31
CA PRO A 324 -3.04 -0.38 1.51
C PRO A 324 -1.74 -1.07 1.91
N ILE A 325 -1.89 -2.03 2.81
CA ILE A 325 -0.86 -3.02 3.11
C ILE A 325 -1.23 -4.32 2.42
N TYR A 326 -0.27 -4.88 1.68
CA TYR A 326 -0.43 -6.17 1.00
C TYR A 326 0.04 -7.33 1.86
N SER A 327 -0.72 -8.41 1.82
CA SER A 327 -0.38 -9.66 2.51
C SER A 327 -0.85 -10.88 1.75
N THR A 328 -0.20 -12.02 2.00
CA THR A 328 -0.61 -13.30 1.43
C THR A 328 -2.02 -13.68 1.87
N PRO A 329 -2.81 -14.34 1.01
CA PRO A 329 -4.12 -14.84 1.37
C PRO A 329 -3.95 -15.97 2.40
N SER A 330 -4.30 -15.69 3.64
CA SER A 330 -4.27 -16.67 4.73
C SER A 330 -5.65 -16.82 5.36
N ASN A 331 -5.89 -17.90 6.09
CA ASN A 331 -7.13 -18.06 6.85
C ASN A 331 -7.24 -16.99 7.93
N PRO A 332 -8.45 -16.55 8.35
CA PRO A 332 -8.60 -15.48 9.35
C PRO A 332 -7.91 -15.75 10.70
N ARG A 333 -7.75 -17.03 11.06
CA ARG A 333 -7.08 -17.49 12.30
C ARG A 333 -5.57 -17.65 12.16
N GLU A 334 -5.08 -17.71 10.94
CA GLU A 334 -3.67 -17.85 10.64
C GLU A 334 -3.03 -16.47 10.45
N LYS A 335 -1.71 -16.45 10.47
CA LYS A 335 -0.95 -15.22 10.26
C LYS A 335 -0.72 -15.06 8.77
N ALA A 336 -1.02 -13.88 8.26
CA ALA A 336 -0.72 -13.51 6.89
C ALA A 336 0.70 -12.93 6.82
N LYS A 337 1.45 -13.35 5.80
CA LYS A 337 2.78 -12.79 5.51
C LYS A 337 2.55 -11.43 4.83
N PHE A 338 3.17 -10.39 5.35
CA PHE A 338 3.24 -9.09 4.69
C PHE A 338 4.10 -9.19 3.42
N GLU A 339 3.68 -8.53 2.35
CA GLU A 339 4.47 -8.41 1.12
C GLU A 339 4.88 -6.94 0.92
N SER A 340 6.17 -6.69 0.70
CA SER A 340 6.70 -5.34 0.46
C SER A 340 6.16 -4.72 -0.81
N PHE A 341 5.88 -5.54 -1.82
CA PHE A 341 5.32 -5.15 -3.10
C PHE A 341 4.08 -5.99 -3.41
N PHE A 342 3.17 -5.43 -4.20
CA PHE A 342 2.06 -6.20 -4.76
C PHE A 342 2.66 -7.29 -5.67
N PRO A 343 2.48 -8.58 -5.35
CA PRO A 343 3.01 -9.67 -6.15
C PRO A 343 2.60 -9.57 -7.62
N ALA A 344 3.56 -9.66 -8.52
CA ALA A 344 3.27 -9.63 -9.95
C ALA A 344 2.75 -10.97 -10.50
N SER A 345 2.70 -12.00 -9.65
CA SER A 345 2.04 -13.27 -9.93
C SER A 345 0.52 -13.12 -10.04
N GLU A 346 -0.13 -14.01 -10.79
CA GLU A 346 -1.60 -14.09 -10.92
C GLU A 346 -2.33 -14.49 -9.62
N SER A 347 -1.61 -14.60 -8.50
CA SER A 347 -2.20 -14.97 -7.21
C SER A 347 -2.99 -13.83 -6.59
N SER A 348 -4.09 -14.18 -5.92
CA SER A 348 -4.84 -13.22 -5.12
C SER A 348 -3.99 -12.71 -3.96
N THR A 349 -3.97 -11.41 -3.75
CA THR A 349 -3.31 -10.76 -2.61
C THR A 349 -4.35 -10.08 -1.73
N VAL A 350 -4.14 -9.99 -0.42
CA VAL A 350 -5.06 -9.29 0.48
C VAL A 350 -4.54 -7.88 0.72
N ALA A 351 -5.33 -6.87 0.38
CA ALA A 351 -5.09 -5.47 0.71
C ALA A 351 -5.85 -5.10 1.99
N THR A 352 -5.13 -4.59 2.99
CA THR A 352 -5.69 -4.19 4.29
C THR A 352 -5.58 -2.69 4.48
N VAL A 353 -6.69 -2.03 4.81
CA VAL A 353 -6.78 -0.58 5.04
C VAL A 353 -7.73 -0.27 6.19
N TYR A 354 -7.61 0.93 6.77
CA TYR A 354 -8.71 1.49 7.54
C TYR A 354 -9.76 2.05 6.59
N ALA A 355 -11.00 1.60 6.74
CA ALA A 355 -12.14 2.11 5.99
C ALA A 355 -13.42 1.92 6.82
N PRO A 356 -14.51 2.64 6.50
CA PRO A 356 -15.80 2.38 7.11
C PRO A 356 -16.22 0.93 6.91
N VAL A 357 -16.96 0.37 7.87
CA VAL A 357 -17.48 -0.98 7.77
C VAL A 357 -18.31 -1.12 6.49
N MET A 358 -18.12 -2.24 5.79
CA MET A 358 -18.87 -2.60 4.60
C MET A 358 -19.34 -4.04 4.72
N TYR A 359 -20.50 -4.35 4.14
CA TYR A 359 -21.03 -5.70 4.13
C TYR A 359 -20.88 -6.34 2.75
N SER A 360 -20.13 -7.44 2.68
CA SER A 360 -19.89 -8.21 1.45
C SER A 360 -21.21 -8.80 0.90
N PRO A 361 -21.44 -8.80 -0.43
CA PRO A 361 -20.49 -8.59 -1.53
C PRO A 361 -20.27 -7.12 -1.89
N VAL A 362 -19.01 -6.68 -1.91
CA VAL A 362 -18.60 -5.36 -2.41
C VAL A 362 -17.44 -5.55 -3.37
N ASN A 363 -17.60 -5.07 -4.61
CA ASN A 363 -16.54 -5.05 -5.60
C ASN A 363 -15.62 -3.87 -5.33
N VAL A 364 -14.33 -4.08 -5.54
CA VAL A 364 -13.32 -3.08 -5.24
C VAL A 364 -12.40 -2.89 -6.43
N LEU A 365 -12.14 -1.64 -6.75
CA LEU A 365 -11.22 -1.20 -7.79
C LEU A 365 -10.12 -0.38 -7.14
N GLN A 366 -8.89 -0.60 -7.57
CA GLN A 366 -7.74 0.13 -7.07
C GLN A 366 -7.07 0.89 -8.22
N PHE A 367 -7.05 2.21 -8.10
CA PHE A 367 -6.42 3.13 -9.04
C PHE A 367 -5.14 3.69 -8.44
N ARG A 368 -4.19 3.99 -9.32
CA ARG A 368 -2.97 4.70 -8.95
C ARG A 368 -3.23 6.20 -8.84
N ILE A 369 -2.52 6.85 -7.93
CA ILE A 369 -2.45 8.32 -7.89
C ILE A 369 -1.12 8.73 -8.51
N ARG A 370 -1.16 9.72 -9.40
CA ARG A 370 0.00 10.22 -10.15
C ARG A 370 0.21 11.70 -9.80
N VAL A 371 1.45 12.14 -9.87
CA VAL A 371 1.84 13.55 -9.78
C VAL A 371 2.85 13.82 -10.90
N THR A 372 2.73 14.97 -11.57
CA THR A 372 3.74 15.44 -12.53
C THR A 372 4.61 16.51 -11.88
N GLU A 373 5.86 16.56 -12.30
CA GLU A 373 6.73 17.69 -12.01
C GLU A 373 6.71 18.60 -13.23
N ASP A 374 6.45 19.88 -13.02
CA ASP A 374 6.56 20.89 -14.07
C ASP A 374 8.04 21.25 -14.31
N GLU A 375 8.33 21.91 -15.44
CA GLU A 375 9.72 22.27 -15.83
C GLU A 375 10.44 23.13 -14.78
N ASP A 376 9.69 23.84 -13.93
CA ASP A 376 10.19 24.67 -12.84
C ASP A 376 10.50 23.88 -11.55
N GLY A 377 10.30 22.56 -11.55
CA GLY A 377 10.51 21.69 -10.38
C GLY A 377 9.39 21.77 -9.33
N GLU A 378 8.30 22.46 -9.63
CA GLU A 378 7.09 22.44 -8.81
C GLU A 378 6.25 21.20 -9.11
N LEU A 379 5.68 20.61 -8.05
CA LEU A 379 4.80 19.45 -8.17
C LEU A 379 3.37 19.89 -8.53
N SER A 380 2.82 19.27 -9.55
CA SER A 380 1.42 19.44 -9.92
C SER A 380 0.46 18.82 -8.92
N SER A 381 -0.82 19.17 -9.03
CA SER A 381 -1.88 18.54 -8.26
C SER A 381 -1.95 17.03 -8.55
N PRO A 382 -2.07 16.18 -7.53
CA PRO A 382 -2.16 14.73 -7.74
C PRO A 382 -3.44 14.39 -8.51
N TYR A 383 -3.36 13.50 -9.50
CA TYR A 383 -4.49 13.07 -10.32
C TYR A 383 -4.67 11.55 -10.34
N VAL A 384 -5.86 11.08 -10.70
CA VAL A 384 -6.16 9.65 -10.82
C VAL A 384 -5.54 9.06 -12.09
N GLY A 385 -4.64 8.10 -11.91
CA GLY A 385 -4.01 7.33 -12.97
C GLY A 385 -4.77 6.04 -13.31
N GLU A 386 -4.04 5.07 -13.85
CA GLU A 386 -4.61 3.81 -14.34
C GLU A 386 -5.21 2.89 -13.25
N LEU A 387 -6.14 2.04 -13.68
CA LEU A 387 -6.67 0.93 -12.88
C LEU A 387 -5.62 -0.19 -12.78
N VAL A 388 -5.20 -0.50 -11.56
CA VAL A 388 -4.10 -1.44 -11.32
C VAL A 388 -4.57 -2.80 -10.82
N ALA A 389 -5.55 -2.81 -9.93
CA ALA A 389 -6.08 -4.05 -9.36
C ALA A 389 -7.62 -4.02 -9.26
N THR A 390 -8.20 -5.19 -9.38
CA THR A 390 -9.63 -5.43 -9.18
C THR A 390 -9.82 -6.50 -8.11
N GLY A 391 -10.91 -6.42 -7.37
CA GLY A 391 -11.07 -7.25 -6.20
C GLY A 391 -12.45 -7.21 -5.58
N SER A 392 -12.55 -7.79 -4.39
CA SER A 392 -13.77 -7.82 -3.60
C SER A 392 -13.49 -7.78 -2.11
N LEU A 393 -14.48 -7.38 -1.33
CA LEU A 393 -14.42 -7.36 0.13
C LEU A 393 -14.47 -8.78 0.70
N ARG A 394 -13.40 -9.15 1.41
CA ARG A 394 -13.23 -10.44 2.08
C ARG A 394 -13.85 -10.42 3.48
N SER A 395 -13.32 -9.57 4.35
CA SER A 395 -13.75 -9.46 5.74
C SER A 395 -13.45 -8.07 6.30
N VAL A 396 -14.10 -7.75 7.42
CA VAL A 396 -13.84 -6.53 8.19
C VAL A 396 -13.53 -6.98 9.61
N ASP A 397 -12.23 -7.03 9.94
CA ASP A 397 -11.77 -7.51 11.24
C ASP A 397 -10.42 -6.91 11.65
N PRO A 398 -10.31 -6.24 12.80
CA PRO A 398 -9.03 -5.74 13.28
C PRO A 398 -8.12 -6.82 13.88
N SER A 399 -8.65 -8.03 14.08
CA SER A 399 -7.93 -9.14 14.70
C SER A 399 -6.93 -9.83 13.78
N HIS A 400 -7.04 -9.66 12.46
CA HIS A 400 -6.17 -10.37 11.53
C HIS A 400 -4.70 -10.00 11.74
N LEU A 401 -3.83 -11.01 11.84
CA LEU A 401 -2.41 -10.84 12.12
C LEU A 401 -1.62 -10.76 10.82
N ILE A 402 -1.22 -9.54 10.45
CA ILE A 402 -0.30 -9.29 9.34
C ILE A 402 1.12 -9.17 9.90
N ILE A 403 2.02 -10.00 9.40
CA ILE A 403 3.38 -10.13 9.93
C ILE A 403 4.40 -9.91 8.83
N LYS A 404 5.29 -8.92 9.03
CA LYS A 404 6.50 -8.73 8.24
C LYS A 404 7.55 -9.72 8.72
N ARG A 405 8.01 -10.55 7.79
CA ARG A 405 9.19 -11.40 7.95
C ARG A 405 10.38 -10.64 7.41
N ILE A 406 11.54 -10.81 8.04
CA ILE A 406 12.85 -10.47 7.48
C ILE A 406 13.80 -11.64 7.71
N PHE A 407 14.79 -11.79 6.84
CA PHE A 407 15.90 -12.72 7.00
C PHE A 407 17.18 -11.93 7.17
N LEU A 408 17.87 -12.14 8.30
CA LEU A 408 19.26 -11.69 8.41
C LEU A 408 20.16 -12.75 7.76
N SER A 409 20.97 -12.34 6.80
CA SER A 409 21.86 -13.22 6.04
C SER A 409 23.24 -13.31 6.70
N GLY A 410 23.85 -14.48 6.62
CA GLY A 410 25.18 -14.75 7.12
C GLY A 410 25.87 -15.80 6.28
N HIS A 411 27.18 -15.65 6.09
CA HIS A 411 27.95 -16.54 5.24
C HIS A 411 28.77 -17.52 6.07
N PRO A 412 28.77 -18.82 5.72
CA PRO A 412 29.63 -19.80 6.37
C PRO A 412 31.10 -19.48 6.05
N TYR A 413 31.95 -19.52 7.08
CA TYR A 413 33.37 -19.23 6.98
C TYR A 413 34.23 -20.48 7.19
N LYS A 414 34.03 -21.19 8.31
CA LYS A 414 34.73 -22.44 8.62
C LYS A 414 33.72 -23.55 8.88
N ILE A 415 33.77 -24.62 8.09
CA ILE A 415 32.84 -25.75 8.17
C ILE A 415 33.59 -26.97 8.70
N ASN A 416 33.10 -27.55 9.79
CA ASN A 416 33.58 -28.81 10.36
C ASN A 416 32.39 -29.73 10.62
N GLN A 417 32.08 -30.58 9.63
CA GLN A 417 30.90 -31.45 9.65
C GLN A 417 29.60 -30.65 9.91
N ARG A 418 29.00 -30.81 11.09
CA ARG A 418 27.78 -30.10 11.52
C ARG A 418 28.04 -28.78 12.23
N HIS A 419 29.29 -28.51 12.61
CA HIS A 419 29.70 -27.28 13.27
C HIS A 419 30.19 -26.28 12.24
N VAL A 420 29.65 -25.06 12.26
CA VAL A 420 30.01 -24.02 11.29
C VAL A 420 30.22 -22.71 11.99
N VAL A 421 31.28 -21.99 11.61
CA VAL A 421 31.44 -20.58 11.99
C VAL A 421 30.82 -19.72 10.91
N VAL A 422 29.83 -18.91 11.26
CA VAL A 422 29.14 -17.96 10.37
C VAL A 422 29.66 -16.55 10.63
N ARG A 423 29.86 -15.77 9.56
CA ARG A 423 30.28 -14.36 9.58
C ARG A 423 29.28 -13.45 8.87
N TYR A 424 29.42 -12.15 9.09
CA TYR A 424 28.63 -11.07 8.46
C TYR A 424 27.11 -11.06 8.74
N MET A 425 26.61 -11.94 9.62
CA MET A 425 25.24 -11.78 10.13
C MET A 425 25.14 -10.69 11.19
N PHE A 426 26.15 -10.59 12.05
CA PHE A 426 26.25 -9.57 13.09
C PHE A 426 27.67 -8.99 13.11
N HIS A 427 27.78 -7.78 13.64
CA HIS A 427 29.05 -7.08 13.81
C HIS A 427 29.52 -7.07 15.27
N ASN A 428 28.60 -7.27 16.23
CA ASN A 428 28.88 -7.27 17.66
C ASN A 428 28.58 -8.63 18.33
N PRO A 429 29.37 -9.06 19.32
CA PRO A 429 29.12 -10.32 20.04
C PRO A 429 27.89 -10.25 20.96
N ALA A 430 27.55 -9.05 21.46
CA ALA A 430 26.34 -8.84 22.26
C ALA A 430 25.06 -9.15 21.46
N ASP A 431 25.04 -8.77 20.17
CA ASP A 431 23.92 -9.07 19.26
C ASP A 431 23.76 -10.59 19.09
N VAL A 432 24.87 -11.33 18.92
CA VAL A 432 24.85 -12.79 18.80
C VAL A 432 24.19 -13.45 20.03
N LEU A 433 24.50 -12.96 21.23
CA LEU A 433 23.90 -13.46 22.47
C LEU A 433 22.40 -13.12 22.56
N HIS A 434 22.01 -11.92 22.14
CA HIS A 434 20.61 -11.50 22.12
C HIS A 434 19.75 -12.40 21.20
N PHE A 435 20.28 -12.75 20.03
CA PHE A 435 19.58 -13.56 19.04
C PHE A 435 19.84 -15.08 19.17
N GLN A 436 20.61 -15.51 20.17
CA GLN A 436 20.94 -16.93 20.40
C GLN A 436 19.73 -17.88 20.45
N PRO A 437 18.58 -17.51 21.06
CA PRO A 437 17.41 -18.40 21.14
C PRO A 437 16.73 -18.68 19.78
N ILE A 438 17.09 -17.94 18.72
CA ILE A 438 16.42 -18.00 17.43
C ILE A 438 17.04 -19.10 16.57
N GLN A 439 16.17 -19.86 15.91
CA GLN A 439 16.56 -20.93 15.01
C GLN A 439 17.05 -20.37 13.67
N LEU A 440 18.19 -20.87 13.20
CA LEU A 440 18.75 -20.58 11.88
C LEU A 440 18.23 -21.58 10.85
N GLN A 441 18.08 -21.12 9.61
CA GLN A 441 17.72 -21.93 8.45
C GLN A 441 18.68 -21.62 7.32
N THR A 442 18.97 -22.57 6.44
CA THR A 442 19.77 -22.31 5.25
C THR A 442 18.93 -22.40 3.97
N LYS A 443 19.44 -21.87 2.86
CA LYS A 443 18.77 -21.99 1.55
C LYS A 443 18.65 -23.44 1.10
N SER A 444 19.58 -24.31 1.53
CA SER A 444 19.49 -25.77 1.32
C SER A 444 18.47 -26.50 2.22
N GLY A 445 17.83 -25.79 3.15
CA GLY A 445 16.83 -26.35 4.07
C GLY A 445 17.42 -27.07 5.29
N ALA A 446 18.71 -26.84 5.60
CA ALA A 446 19.28 -27.24 6.88
C ALA A 446 18.81 -26.30 7.98
N VAL A 447 18.71 -26.82 9.20
CA VAL A 447 18.18 -26.11 10.36
C VAL A 447 19.20 -26.16 11.48
N GLY A 448 19.47 -25.02 12.10
CA GLY A 448 20.52 -24.91 13.11
C GLY A 448 20.22 -23.92 14.23
N HIS A 449 21.14 -23.83 15.17
CA HIS A 449 21.08 -22.89 16.29
C HIS A 449 22.47 -22.32 16.58
N ILE A 450 22.50 -21.14 17.21
CA ILE A 450 23.73 -20.48 17.64
C ILE A 450 24.21 -21.14 18.94
N LYS A 451 25.49 -21.51 18.99
CA LYS A 451 26.14 -22.10 20.16
C LYS A 451 26.84 -21.05 21.01
N GLU A 452 27.77 -20.31 20.41
CA GLU A 452 28.61 -19.33 21.11
C GLU A 452 29.09 -18.23 20.14
N PRO A 453 29.21 -16.96 20.58
CA PRO A 453 29.91 -15.93 19.83
C PRO A 453 31.42 -16.21 19.82
N ILE A 454 32.11 -15.79 18.76
CA ILE A 454 33.55 -15.93 18.57
C ILE A 454 34.13 -14.54 18.31
N GLY A 455 35.08 -14.13 19.13
CA GLY A 455 35.82 -12.87 18.96
C GLY A 455 34.94 -11.61 19.13
N THR A 456 35.39 -10.51 18.54
CA THR A 456 34.80 -9.17 18.69
C THR A 456 33.95 -8.73 17.50
N HIS A 457 34.09 -9.38 16.33
CA HIS A 457 33.44 -8.97 15.06
C HIS A 457 32.12 -9.72 14.77
N GLY A 458 31.39 -10.10 15.82
CA GLY A 458 30.08 -10.77 15.68
C GLY A 458 30.11 -12.12 14.96
N HIS A 459 31.28 -12.78 14.88
CA HIS A 459 31.34 -14.15 14.38
C HIS A 459 30.67 -15.09 15.38
N MET A 460 30.08 -16.17 14.89
CA MET A 460 29.36 -17.09 15.75
C MET A 460 29.52 -18.52 15.30
N LYS A 461 29.57 -19.41 16.27
CA LYS A 461 29.56 -20.86 16.05
C LYS A 461 28.13 -21.34 16.04
N CYS A 462 27.76 -22.03 14.99
CA CYS A 462 26.44 -22.60 14.79
C CYS A 462 26.55 -24.12 14.69
N VAL A 463 25.46 -24.81 15.05
CA VAL A 463 25.30 -26.25 14.88
C VAL A 463 24.08 -26.48 14.01
N PHE A 464 24.26 -27.22 12.91
CA PHE A 464 23.18 -27.58 11.99
C PHE A 464 22.84 -29.08 12.09
N ASP A 465 21.61 -29.43 11.73
CA ASP A 465 21.14 -30.82 11.63
C ASP A 465 21.94 -31.62 10.58
N ARG A 466 22.34 -30.96 9.49
CA ARG A 466 23.06 -31.49 8.35
C ARG A 466 24.32 -30.65 8.04
N PRO A 467 25.37 -31.24 7.45
CA PRO A 467 26.51 -30.47 6.97
C PRO A 467 26.06 -29.52 5.85
N ILE A 468 26.52 -28.28 5.87
CA ILE A 468 26.17 -27.26 4.88
C ILE A 468 27.34 -26.99 3.94
N LEU A 469 27.04 -26.46 2.75
CA LEU A 469 28.05 -26.13 1.75
C LEU A 469 28.62 -24.72 1.99
N ALA A 470 29.83 -24.45 1.49
CA ALA A 470 30.45 -23.12 1.59
C ALA A 470 29.68 -22.04 0.81
N ASN A 471 28.95 -22.42 -0.24
CA ASN A 471 28.11 -21.51 -1.03
C ASN A 471 26.71 -21.32 -0.43
N ASP A 472 26.38 -22.03 0.64
CA ASP A 472 25.08 -21.88 1.29
C ASP A 472 25.05 -20.59 2.12
N VAL A 473 23.84 -20.07 2.37
CA VAL A 473 23.64 -18.86 3.17
C VAL A 473 22.84 -19.24 4.40
N ALA A 474 23.37 -18.90 5.59
CA ALA A 474 22.63 -19.01 6.83
C ALA A 474 21.69 -17.81 6.95
N LEU A 475 20.41 -18.09 7.20
CA LEU A 475 19.35 -17.12 7.30
C LEU A 475 18.71 -17.21 8.69
N MET A 476 18.51 -16.07 9.34
CA MET A 476 17.78 -15.98 10.59
C MET A 476 16.42 -15.30 10.35
N PRO A 477 15.30 -16.02 10.45
CA PRO A 477 13.97 -15.43 10.31
C PRO A 477 13.58 -14.63 11.55
N LEU A 478 13.27 -13.36 11.33
CA LEU A 478 12.71 -12.45 12.34
C LEU A 478 11.33 -11.97 11.88
N TYR A 479 10.43 -11.74 12.84
CA TYR A 479 9.04 -11.40 12.56
C TYR A 479 8.59 -10.17 13.36
N LYS A 480 7.84 -9.26 12.74
CA LYS A 480 7.21 -8.08 13.36
C LYS A 480 5.75 -8.00 12.91
N ARG A 481 4.83 -7.70 13.84
CA ARG A 481 3.44 -7.39 13.49
C ARG A 481 3.38 -6.01 12.82
N VAL A 482 2.66 -5.93 11.70
CA VAL A 482 2.48 -4.68 10.96
C VAL A 482 1.01 -4.30 10.96
N PHE A 483 0.75 -3.01 11.15
CA PHE A 483 -0.58 -2.42 11.13
C PHE A 483 -0.71 -1.47 9.92
N PRO A 484 -1.91 -1.35 9.33
CA PRO A 484 -2.16 -0.32 8.32
C PRO A 484 -1.90 1.08 8.87
N LYS A 485 -1.52 2.02 8.00
CA LYS A 485 -1.45 3.44 8.35
C LYS A 485 -2.87 4.02 8.39
N TYR A 486 -3.16 4.89 9.36
CA TYR A 486 -4.46 5.55 9.48
C TYR A 486 -4.59 6.66 8.44
N VAL A 487 -4.86 6.28 7.19
CA VAL A 487 -5.08 7.17 6.06
C VAL A 487 -6.43 6.83 5.44
N TYR A 488 -7.38 7.74 5.57
CA TYR A 488 -8.71 7.64 4.97
C TYR A 488 -9.16 9.05 4.54
N GLU A 489 -9.05 9.34 3.24
CA GLU A 489 -9.54 10.61 2.66
C GLU A 489 -10.73 10.32 1.73
N PRO A 490 -11.98 10.67 2.12
CA PRO A 490 -13.17 10.42 1.30
C PRO A 490 -13.38 11.46 0.18
N VAL A 491 -12.74 12.63 0.26
CA VAL A 491 -12.89 13.70 -0.74
C VAL A 491 -11.93 13.44 -1.91
N VAL A 492 -12.46 12.87 -2.98
CA VAL A 492 -11.64 12.47 -4.15
C VAL A 492 -11.62 13.55 -5.24
N SER A 493 -12.47 14.58 -5.17
CA SER A 493 -12.60 15.61 -6.22
C SER A 493 -11.27 16.28 -6.58
N LYS A 494 -10.40 16.51 -5.58
CA LYS A 494 -9.05 17.06 -5.78
C LYS A 494 -8.17 16.27 -6.75
N TYR A 495 -8.46 14.97 -6.91
CA TYR A 495 -7.69 14.06 -7.75
C TYR A 495 -8.32 13.85 -9.13
N LEU A 496 -9.56 14.33 -9.33
CA LEU A 496 -10.31 14.14 -10.57
C LEU A 496 -10.21 15.33 -11.52
N ASP A 497 -9.64 16.45 -11.08
CA ASP A 497 -9.38 17.63 -11.90
C ASP A 497 -8.22 17.34 -12.87
N ASN A 498 -8.53 16.59 -13.93
CA ASN A 498 -7.72 16.60 -15.13
C ASN A 498 -7.83 17.99 -15.75
N ASN A 499 -6.76 18.79 -15.66
CA ASN A 499 -6.21 19.70 -16.67
C ASN A 499 -7.01 20.06 -17.95
N ASP A 500 -8.33 20.26 -17.89
CA ASP A 500 -9.05 21.07 -18.87
C ASP A 500 -8.74 22.53 -18.52
N ARG A 501 -7.57 22.98 -18.99
CA ARG A 501 -7.10 24.37 -18.98
C ARG A 501 -7.98 25.28 -19.86
N SER A 502 -9.28 25.28 -19.63
CA SER A 502 -10.21 26.26 -20.20
C SER A 502 -11.47 26.37 -19.32
N ASN A 503 -11.32 26.90 -18.12
CA ASN A 503 -12.20 27.91 -17.51
C ASN A 503 -11.75 28.14 -16.06
N ASP A 504 -10.75 29.01 -15.92
CA ASP A 504 -10.44 29.65 -14.65
C ASP A 504 -11.69 30.36 -14.11
N TYR A 505 -12.16 29.89 -12.96
CA TYR A 505 -12.48 30.80 -11.86
C TYR A 505 -11.62 30.39 -10.66
N VAL A 506 -10.48 31.05 -10.58
CA VAL A 506 -9.64 31.13 -9.39
C VAL A 506 -10.51 31.59 -8.22
N VAL A 507 -10.70 30.71 -7.23
CA VAL A 507 -10.94 31.15 -5.85
C VAL A 507 -9.77 30.63 -5.03
N ALA A 508 -8.70 31.42 -5.05
CA ALA A 508 -7.76 31.43 -3.95
C ALA A 508 -8.54 31.82 -2.69
N ASN A 509 -8.50 30.98 -1.65
CA ASN A 509 -8.76 31.46 -0.31
C ASN A 509 -7.79 30.81 0.68
N SER A 510 -6.83 31.64 1.05
CA SER A 510 -5.93 31.55 2.19
C SER A 510 -6.69 31.47 3.51
N GLY A 511 -6.19 30.61 4.41
CA GLY A 511 -6.55 30.58 5.82
C GLY A 511 -7.95 30.03 6.07
N HIS A 512 -8.06 29.14 7.05
CA HIS A 512 -9.19 28.85 7.92
C HIS A 512 -9.10 27.37 8.33
N SER A 513 -8.83 27.17 9.62
CA SER A 513 -8.92 25.91 10.36
C SER A 513 -10.09 25.06 9.87
N ARG A 514 -9.81 23.93 9.21
CA ARG A 514 -10.86 23.02 8.73
C ARG A 514 -11.21 22.00 9.79
N TYR A 515 -12.48 22.03 10.16
CA TYR A 515 -13.17 21.08 11.00
C TYR A 515 -13.10 19.66 10.43
N VAL A 516 -12.87 18.68 11.31
CA VAL A 516 -13.16 17.26 11.06
C VAL A 516 -14.67 17.12 10.90
N SER A 517 -15.14 16.99 9.67
CA SER A 517 -16.55 16.73 9.42
C SER A 517 -16.85 15.26 9.63
N SER A 518 -17.77 14.96 10.53
CA SER A 518 -18.29 13.62 10.82
C SER A 518 -19.30 13.14 9.76
N ASP A 519 -19.09 13.47 8.48
CA ASP A 519 -20.15 13.45 7.47
C ASP A 519 -20.49 12.04 6.97
N VAL A 520 -21.20 11.32 7.82
CA VAL A 520 -22.40 10.61 7.40
C VAL A 520 -23.57 11.53 7.70
N LEU A 521 -24.16 12.11 6.67
CA LEU A 521 -25.47 12.75 6.77
C LEU A 521 -26.48 11.68 7.20
N GLN A 522 -26.77 11.61 8.51
CA GLN A 522 -27.83 10.75 9.01
C GLN A 522 -29.17 11.38 8.65
N LEU A 523 -29.82 10.83 7.63
CA LEU A 523 -31.16 11.24 7.23
C LEU A 523 -32.15 10.77 8.31
N THR A 524 -32.45 11.64 9.27
CA THR A 524 -33.47 11.39 10.28
C THR A 524 -34.85 11.74 9.74
N LYS A 525 -35.81 10.82 9.87
CA LYS A 525 -37.23 11.07 9.60
C LYS A 525 -37.74 12.18 10.55
N LYS A 526 -38.49 13.15 10.02
CA LYS A 526 -39.19 14.16 10.82
C LYS A 526 -40.12 13.46 11.83
N SER A 527 -39.97 13.80 13.11
CA SER A 527 -40.47 13.06 14.27
C SER A 527 -41.95 12.71 14.25
N ILE A 528 -42.27 11.47 14.59
CA ILE A 528 -43.57 11.04 15.14
C ILE A 528 -43.36 10.83 16.64
N SER A 529 -44.36 11.21 17.46
CA SER A 529 -44.37 11.32 18.93
C SER A 529 -43.48 10.35 19.73
N SER A 530 -42.86 10.89 20.79
CA SER A 530 -41.86 10.30 21.71
C SER A 530 -42.17 8.90 22.26
N ALA A 531 -43.45 8.51 22.41
CA ALA A 531 -43.84 7.21 22.94
C ALA A 531 -43.52 6.01 22.03
N SER A 532 -43.29 6.25 20.72
CA SER A 532 -42.95 5.17 19.76
C SER A 532 -41.45 4.91 19.64
N GLN A 533 -40.61 5.85 20.12
CA GLN A 533 -39.15 5.77 20.05
C GLN A 533 -38.61 4.83 21.14
N GLU A 534 -39.11 4.96 22.37
CA GLU A 534 -38.71 4.12 23.53
C GLU A 534 -39.02 2.63 23.32
N LYS A 535 -40.10 2.31 22.59
CA LYS A 535 -40.45 0.92 22.26
C LYS A 535 -39.49 0.31 21.24
N MET A 536 -38.93 1.13 20.34
CA MET A 536 -38.02 0.68 19.28
C MET A 536 -36.62 0.42 19.83
N ASP A 537 -36.16 1.27 20.76
CA ASP A 537 -34.86 1.09 21.44
C ASP A 537 -34.87 -0.12 22.39
N GLN A 538 -36.02 -0.44 23.01
CA GLN A 538 -36.18 -1.64 23.83
C GLN A 538 -36.17 -2.93 22.99
N ASP A 539 -36.84 -2.96 21.83
CA ASP A 539 -36.80 -4.11 20.92
C ASP A 539 -35.42 -4.29 20.25
N GLU A 540 -34.71 -3.20 19.96
CA GLU A 540 -33.32 -3.25 19.48
C GLU A 540 -32.33 -3.70 20.57
N SER A 541 -32.59 -3.45 21.86
CA SER A 541 -31.74 -4.00 22.91
C SER A 541 -31.97 -5.51 23.17
N ALA A 542 -33.19 -5.99 22.95
CA ALA A 542 -33.59 -7.38 23.21
C ALA A 542 -33.16 -8.37 22.11
N LEU A 543 -33.00 -7.91 20.86
CA LEU A 543 -32.55 -8.74 19.74
C LEU A 543 -31.03 -9.01 19.71
N PHE A 544 -30.26 -8.28 20.53
CA PHE A 544 -28.80 -8.27 20.47
C PHE A 544 -28.11 -8.59 21.81
N ALA A 545 -28.87 -9.10 22.79
CA ALA A 545 -28.34 -9.76 23.99
C ALA A 545 -27.82 -11.18 23.68
#